data_AF-A0A1N6XFU6-F1
#
_entry.id   AF-A0A1N6XFU6-F1
#
_cell.length_a   1.000
_cell.length_b   1.000
_cell.length_c   1.000
_cell.angle_alpha   90.00
_cell.angle_beta   90.00
_cell.angle_gamma   90.00
#
_symmetry.space_group_name_H-M   'P 1'
#
loop_
_entity.id
_entity.type
_entity.pdbx_description
1 polymer ?
#
loop_
_entity_poly.entity_id
_entity_poly.type
_entity_poly.pdbx_seq_one_letter_code
_entity_poly.pdbx_strand_id
1 'polypeptide(L)'
;MGHETGASGNDLGTGMSNTALIAGVSDEHAAHLASKAGINGFDDWFLPSNQELHALYETLFRQQIGGLLRESYWSSTERTSDRAMVTNFDLGGQISGRKLHAYRVRPIRAF
;
A
#
# COMPACT_ATOMS: atom_id res chain seq x y z
N MET A 1 19.46 -1.38 8.48
CA MET A 1 19.56 -2.64 7.72
C MET A 1 18.13 -3.08 7.42
N GLY A 2 17.81 -3.40 6.17
CA GLY A 2 16.45 -3.78 5.79
C GLY A 2 16.06 -5.14 6.39
N HIS A 3 14.81 -5.29 6.83
CA HIS A 3 14.25 -6.54 7.35
C HIS A 3 13.11 -6.99 6.44
N GLU A 4 13.05 -8.29 6.14
CA GLU A 4 11.97 -8.90 5.38
C GLU A 4 10.82 -9.26 6.32
N THR A 5 9.63 -8.80 5.96
CA THR A 5 8.38 -9.02 6.71
C THR A 5 7.65 -10.28 6.22
N GLY A 6 7.99 -10.79 5.04
CA GLY A 6 7.26 -11.88 4.39
C GLY A 6 5.95 -11.44 3.72
N ALA A 7 5.67 -10.13 3.70
CA ALA A 7 4.48 -9.54 3.10
C ALA A 7 4.59 -9.46 1.56
N SER A 8 4.85 -10.58 0.89
CA SER A 8 5.09 -10.65 -0.56
C SER A 8 3.84 -10.88 -1.40
N GLY A 9 2.65 -10.92 -0.79
CA GLY A 9 1.39 -11.07 -1.52
C GLY A 9 1.21 -9.91 -2.50
N ASN A 10 1.01 -10.22 -3.77
CA ASN A 10 0.86 -9.18 -4.81
C ASN A 10 -0.56 -9.13 -5.37
N ASP A 11 -1.29 -10.24 -5.34
CA ASP A 11 -2.60 -10.36 -6.00
C ASP A 11 -3.69 -9.54 -5.31
N LEU A 12 -4.84 -9.43 -5.99
CA LEU A 12 -6.05 -8.86 -5.40
C LEU A 12 -6.46 -9.66 -4.15
N GLY A 13 -6.84 -8.97 -3.07
CA GLY A 13 -7.22 -9.57 -1.80
C GLY A 13 -6.06 -9.84 -0.84
N THR A 14 -4.81 -9.60 -1.24
CA THR A 14 -3.64 -9.88 -0.37
C THR A 14 -3.21 -8.71 0.51
N GLY A 15 -3.75 -7.51 0.30
CA GLY A 15 -3.32 -6.31 1.03
C GLY A 15 -3.52 -6.40 2.53
N MET A 16 -4.64 -6.97 2.96
CA MET A 16 -4.96 -7.12 4.38
C MET A 16 -3.96 -8.03 5.11
N SER A 17 -3.69 -9.22 4.56
CA SER A 17 -2.73 -10.17 5.15
C SER A 17 -1.31 -9.60 5.17
N ASN A 18 -0.88 -8.93 4.10
CA ASN A 18 0.40 -8.24 4.05
C ASN A 18 0.50 -7.14 5.10
N THR A 19 -0.55 -6.34 5.25
CA THR A 19 -0.61 -5.25 6.23
C THR A 19 -0.47 -5.80 7.64
N ALA A 20 -1.13 -6.90 7.97
CA ALA A 20 -1.01 -7.56 9.26
C ALA A 20 0.42 -8.04 9.55
N LEU A 21 1.10 -8.63 8.56
CA LEU A 21 2.51 -9.03 8.68
C LEU A 21 3.43 -7.83 8.94
N ILE A 22 3.29 -6.75 8.16
CA ILE A 22 4.14 -5.56 8.31
C ILE A 22 3.87 -4.85 9.65
N ALA A 23 2.60 -4.75 10.05
CA ALA A 23 2.19 -4.10 11.29
C ALA A 23 2.68 -4.86 12.54
N GLY A 24 2.93 -6.17 12.43
CA GLY A 24 3.53 -6.98 13.49
C GLY A 24 5.05 -6.81 13.64
N VAL A 25 5.72 -6.14 12.69
CA VAL A 25 7.18 -5.95 12.71
C VAL A 25 7.59 -4.60 13.33
N SER A 26 6.86 -3.53 13.03
CA SER A 26 7.12 -2.20 13.59
C SER A 26 5.89 -1.31 13.51
N ASP A 27 5.75 -0.43 14.50
CA ASP A 27 4.68 0.55 14.60
C ASP A 27 4.93 1.80 13.73
N GLU A 28 6.16 1.95 13.21
CA GLU A 28 6.56 3.11 12.40
C GLU A 28 6.21 2.97 10.91
N HIS A 29 5.72 1.80 10.49
CA HIS A 29 5.42 1.53 9.09
C HIS A 29 4.03 2.07 8.68
N ALA A 30 3.92 2.49 7.43
CA ALA A 30 2.64 2.91 6.83
C ALA A 30 1.52 1.87 6.97
N ALA A 31 1.86 0.59 6.93
CA ALA A 31 0.91 -0.51 7.13
C ALA A 31 0.34 -0.55 8.57
N HIS A 32 1.16 -0.25 9.58
CA HIS A 32 0.70 -0.17 10.97
C HIS A 32 -0.26 1.01 11.14
N LEU A 33 0.08 2.18 10.60
CA LEU A 33 -0.81 3.34 10.64
C LEU A 33 -2.12 3.08 9.90
N ALA A 34 -2.08 2.38 8.76
CA ALA A 34 -3.27 1.98 8.03
C ALA A 34 -4.15 1.03 8.86
N SER A 35 -3.57 0.02 9.51
CA SER A 35 -4.32 -0.96 10.32
C SER A 35 -4.89 -0.41 11.63
N LYS A 36 -4.43 0.77 12.06
CA LYS A 36 -4.97 1.49 13.24
C LYS A 36 -5.87 2.67 12.86
N ALA A 37 -6.06 2.93 11.57
CA ALA A 37 -6.78 4.10 11.13
C ALA A 37 -8.28 3.96 11.43
N GLY A 38 -8.84 4.91 12.18
CA GLY A 38 -10.29 5.09 12.34
C GLY A 38 -10.79 6.16 11.39
N ILE A 39 -11.15 5.78 10.16
CA ILE A 39 -11.59 6.73 9.12
C ILE A 39 -13.08 6.55 8.87
N ASN A 40 -13.85 7.64 8.98
CA ASN A 40 -15.29 7.68 8.76
C ASN A 40 -16.09 6.62 9.55
N GLY A 41 -15.63 6.28 10.76
CA GLY A 41 -16.28 5.29 11.64
C GLY A 41 -15.94 3.83 11.34
N PHE A 42 -14.99 3.57 10.44
CA PHE A 42 -14.49 2.23 10.14
C PHE A 42 -13.05 2.05 10.64
N ASP A 43 -12.73 0.86 11.12
CA ASP A 43 -11.45 0.46 11.71
C ASP A 43 -10.80 -0.75 11.00
N ASP A 44 -11.39 -1.20 9.88
CA ASP A 44 -10.97 -2.33 9.05
C ASP A 44 -10.05 -1.92 7.88
N TRP A 45 -9.33 -0.81 8.03
CA TRP A 45 -8.46 -0.27 7.01
C TRP A 45 -7.14 -1.04 6.90
N PHE A 46 -6.63 -1.17 5.68
CA PHE A 46 -5.33 -1.78 5.42
C PHE A 46 -4.61 -1.10 4.27
N LEU A 47 -3.29 -1.29 4.19
CA LEU A 47 -2.50 -0.82 3.05
C LEU A 47 -2.73 -1.79 1.87
N PRO A 48 -3.12 -1.31 0.67
CA PRO A 48 -3.42 -2.19 -0.45
C PRO A 48 -2.20 -2.99 -0.91
N SER A 49 -2.40 -4.19 -1.43
CA SER A 49 -1.40 -4.89 -2.25
C SER A 49 -1.09 -4.09 -3.51
N ASN A 50 0.01 -4.40 -4.17
CA ASN A 50 0.40 -3.68 -5.37
C ASN A 50 -0.62 -3.87 -6.53
N GLN A 51 -1.27 -5.04 -6.67
CA GLN A 51 -2.37 -5.19 -7.63
C GLN A 51 -3.64 -4.44 -7.22
N GLU A 52 -3.99 -4.41 -5.93
CA GLU A 52 -5.14 -3.61 -5.46
C GLU A 52 -4.90 -2.11 -5.70
N LEU A 53 -3.69 -1.63 -5.45
CA LEU A 53 -3.31 -0.25 -5.70
C LEU A 53 -3.31 0.10 -7.20
N HIS A 54 -2.91 -0.83 -8.07
CA HIS A 54 -3.03 -0.64 -9.51
C HIS A 54 -4.49 -0.68 -9.98
N ALA A 55 -5.33 -1.51 -9.38
CA ALA A 55 -6.78 -1.47 -9.63
C ALA A 55 -7.38 -0.11 -9.24
N LEU A 56 -6.96 0.50 -8.12
CA LEU A 56 -7.37 1.87 -7.77
C LEU A 56 -6.91 2.90 -8.82
N TYR A 57 -5.70 2.75 -9.35
CA TYR A 57 -5.21 3.60 -10.43
C TYR A 57 -6.13 3.52 -11.66
N GLU A 58 -6.41 2.31 -12.13
CA GLU A 58 -7.22 2.07 -13.33
C GLU A 58 -8.68 2.50 -13.16
N THR A 59 -9.25 2.28 -11.98
CA THR A 59 -10.71 2.48 -11.75
C THR A 59 -11.06 3.84 -11.18
N LEU A 60 -10.27 4.39 -10.26
CA LEU A 60 -10.58 5.65 -9.58
C LEU A 60 -9.75 6.81 -10.12
N PHE A 61 -8.43 6.67 -10.16
CA PHE A 61 -7.54 7.76 -10.54
C PHE A 61 -7.74 8.17 -12.01
N ARG A 62 -7.79 7.21 -12.93
CA ARG A 62 -8.05 7.49 -14.36
C ARG A 62 -9.40 8.15 -14.62
N GLN A 63 -10.36 7.95 -13.72
CA GLN A 63 -11.69 8.57 -13.77
C GLN A 63 -11.78 9.86 -12.94
N GLN A 64 -10.67 10.30 -12.32
CA GLN A 64 -10.61 11.48 -11.45
C GLN A 64 -11.53 11.39 -10.21
N ILE A 65 -11.75 10.17 -9.71
CA ILE A 65 -12.58 9.89 -8.53
C ILE A 65 -11.70 9.72 -7.29
N GLY A 66 -12.18 10.17 -6.13
CA GLY A 66 -11.58 9.85 -4.83
C GLY A 66 -10.39 10.72 -4.39
N GLY A 67 -10.05 11.77 -5.15
CA GLY A 67 -9.01 12.75 -4.75
C GLY A 67 -7.59 12.19 -4.76
N LEU A 68 -7.31 11.23 -5.65
CA LEU A 68 -5.99 10.64 -5.83
C LEU A 68 -5.10 11.61 -6.64
N LEU A 69 -3.90 11.86 -6.13
CA LEU A 69 -2.90 12.76 -6.75
C LEU A 69 -2.00 12.00 -7.74
N ARG A 70 -1.42 12.74 -8.70
CA ARG A 70 -0.35 12.29 -9.63
C ARG A 70 0.97 12.09 -8.89
N GLU A 71 1.04 11.06 -8.07
CA GLU A 71 2.15 10.78 -7.17
C GLU A 71 2.42 9.26 -7.11
N SER A 72 3.52 8.88 -6.48
CA SER A 72 3.80 7.48 -6.14
C SER A 72 3.14 7.09 -4.82
N TYR A 73 2.52 5.91 -4.78
CA TYR A 73 1.85 5.36 -3.60
C TYR A 73 2.50 4.05 -3.16
N TRP A 74 2.76 3.93 -1.86
CA TRP A 74 3.18 2.68 -1.25
C TRP A 74 2.06 1.63 -1.32
N SER A 75 2.45 0.40 -1.64
CA SER A 75 1.65 -0.79 -1.40
C SER A 75 2.21 -1.59 -0.21
N SER A 76 1.45 -2.56 0.26
CA SER A 76 1.85 -3.52 1.28
C SER A 76 2.71 -4.67 0.72
N THR A 77 3.03 -4.69 -0.57
CA THR A 77 3.77 -5.79 -1.19
C THR A 77 5.27 -5.54 -1.05
N GLU A 78 5.92 -6.32 -0.19
CA GLU A 78 7.36 -6.36 -0.03
C GLU A 78 8.05 -6.99 -1.26
N ARG A 79 9.18 -6.42 -1.67
CA ARG A 79 9.98 -6.95 -2.78
C ARG A 79 11.31 -7.53 -2.33
N THR A 80 11.99 -6.84 -1.42
CA THR A 80 13.24 -7.25 -0.79
C THR A 80 13.31 -6.62 0.61
N SER A 81 14.32 -7.00 1.39
CA SER A 81 14.61 -6.40 2.70
C SER A 81 14.63 -4.86 2.69
N ASP A 82 15.11 -4.22 1.62
CA ASP A 82 15.24 -2.77 1.46
C ASP A 82 14.22 -2.13 0.51
N ARG A 83 13.35 -2.92 -0.15
CA ARG A 83 12.40 -2.41 -1.15
C ARG A 83 10.99 -2.97 -0.99
N ALA A 84 10.02 -2.15 -1.38
CA ALA A 84 8.62 -2.54 -1.51
C ALA A 84 8.07 -2.06 -2.86
N MET A 85 6.92 -2.59 -3.25
CA MET A 85 6.26 -2.23 -4.48
C MET A 85 5.50 -0.91 -4.32
N VAL A 86 5.52 -0.12 -5.39
CA VAL A 86 4.94 1.22 -5.48
C VAL A 86 4.21 1.32 -6.81
N THR A 87 3.03 1.93 -6.82
CA THR A 87 2.37 2.31 -8.08
C THR A 87 2.53 3.81 -8.27
N ASN A 88 3.11 4.21 -9.40
CA ASN A 88 3.23 5.60 -9.81
C ASN A 88 1.96 6.00 -10.58
N PHE A 89 1.20 6.97 -10.06
CA PHE A 89 -0.06 7.40 -10.68
C PHE A 89 0.15 8.47 -11.75
N ASP A 90 1.33 9.07 -11.86
CA ASP A 90 1.67 10.00 -12.94
C ASP A 90 1.97 9.24 -14.26
N LEU A 91 2.71 8.12 -14.15
CA LEU A 91 3.13 7.30 -15.29
C LEU A 91 2.31 6.01 -15.46
N GLY A 92 1.50 5.65 -14.46
CA GLY A 92 0.69 4.41 -14.43
C GLY A 92 1.46 3.11 -14.16
N GLY A 93 2.78 3.19 -13.92
CA GLY A 93 3.64 2.03 -13.77
C GLY A 93 3.78 1.53 -12.32
N GLN A 94 3.92 0.21 -12.16
CA GLN A 94 4.34 -0.41 -10.91
C GLN A 94 5.87 -0.51 -10.88
N ILE A 95 6.50 -0.05 -9.80
CA ILE A 95 7.96 -0.03 -9.62
C ILE A 95 8.36 -0.53 -8.24
N SER A 96 9.65 -0.80 -8.07
CA SER A 96 10.23 -1.15 -6.78
C SER A 96 10.90 0.07 -6.15
N GLY A 97 10.30 0.58 -5.07
CA GLY A 97 10.80 1.74 -4.31
C GLY A 97 11.64 1.31 -3.12
N ARG A 98 12.66 2.10 -2.74
CA ARG A 98 13.41 1.86 -1.51
C ARG A 98 12.59 2.27 -0.30
N LYS A 99 12.54 1.44 0.74
CA LYS A 99 11.78 1.70 1.99
C LYS A 99 12.18 3.00 2.71
N LEU A 100 13.35 3.56 2.39
CA LEU A 100 13.84 4.84 2.91
C LEU A 100 13.23 6.08 2.22
N HIS A 101 12.50 5.93 1.12
CA HIS A 101 11.82 7.05 0.46
C HIS A 101 10.42 7.26 1.02
N ALA A 102 10.03 8.53 1.12
CA ALA A 102 8.65 8.89 1.40
C ALA A 102 7.81 8.82 0.11
N TYR A 103 6.78 7.99 0.12
CA TYR A 103 5.71 7.96 -0.90
C TYR A 103 4.35 8.12 -0.21
N ARG A 104 3.31 8.41 -0.99
CA ARG A 104 1.94 8.58 -0.48
C ARG A 104 1.39 7.25 0.03
N VAL A 105 0.44 7.33 0.95
CA VAL A 105 -0.25 6.18 1.53
C VAL A 105 -1.74 6.36 1.29
N ARG A 106 -2.42 5.31 0.82
CA ARG A 106 -3.86 5.30 0.61
C ARG A 106 -4.43 3.99 1.15
N PRO A 107 -4.87 3.95 2.43
CA PRO A 107 -5.53 2.78 2.97
C PRO A 107 -6.83 2.48 2.22
N ILE A 108 -7.16 1.20 2.10
CA ILE A 108 -8.42 0.70 1.56
C ILE A 108 -9.10 -0.23 2.57
N ARG A 109 -10.34 -0.61 2.26
CA ARG A 109 -11.12 -1.61 2.97
C ARG A 109 -11.77 -2.56 1.96
N ALA A 110 -12.03 -3.79 2.39
CA ALA A 110 -12.70 -4.81 1.60
C ALA A 110 -14.13 -5.01 2.15
N PHE A 111 -15.05 -5.45 1.29
CA PHE A 111 -16.48 -5.62 1.59
C PHE A 111 -16.98 -6.96 1.07
#